data_AF-A0A537Y3J4-F1
#
_entry.id   AF-A0A537Y3J4-F1
#
_cell.length_a   1.000
_cell.length_b   1.000
_cell.length_c   1.000
_cell.angle_alpha   90.00
_cell.angle_beta   90.00
_cell.angle_gamma   90.00
#
_symmetry.space_group_name_H-M   'P 1'
#
loop_
_entity.id
_entity.type
_entity.pdbx_description
1 polymer ?
#
loop_
_entity_poly.entity_id
_entity_poly.type
_entity_poly.pdbx_seq_one_letter_code
_entity_poly.pdbx_strand_id
1 'polypeptide(L)'
;MKPDKGWQRRFDEPILLPNGHKLVTLMDAGNYVTKLPKAEHEAPEWQAAMEALILVATLGGPTMFARIGVMRALNRNVERVFDTSSNPYH
;
A
#
# COMPACT_ATOMS: atom_id res chain seq x y z
N MET A 1 17.85 2.62 17.11
CA MET A 1 16.80 1.61 16.83
C MET A 1 15.71 2.26 16.01
N LYS A 2 15.30 1.70 14.87
CA LYS A 2 14.01 2.09 14.26
C LYS A 2 12.91 1.64 15.24
N PRO A 3 11.88 2.45 15.51
CA PRO A 3 10.79 2.01 16.36
C PRO A 3 10.15 0.75 15.74
N ASP A 4 9.93 -0.25 16.56
CA ASP A 4 9.32 -1.53 16.21
C ASP A 4 7.82 -1.38 15.92
N LYS A 5 7.20 -0.29 16.41
CA LYS A 5 5.76 0.04 16.30
C LYS A 5 5.53 1.53 16.04
N GLY A 6 4.31 1.89 15.67
CA GLY A 6 3.84 3.27 15.55
C GLY A 6 3.70 3.79 14.11
N TRP A 7 2.82 4.77 13.95
CA TRP A 7 2.44 5.36 12.66
C TRP A 7 3.56 6.16 11.96
N GLN A 8 4.54 6.65 12.71
CA GLN A 8 5.68 7.40 12.14
C GLN A 8 6.72 6.48 11.50
N ARG A 9 6.54 5.15 11.55
CA ARG A 9 7.45 4.21 10.90
C ARG A 9 7.46 4.45 9.39
N ARG A 10 8.66 4.53 8.84
CA ARG A 10 8.89 4.61 7.41
C ARG A 10 8.75 3.24 6.78
N PHE A 11 8.16 3.19 5.59
CA PHE A 11 8.32 2.03 4.73
C PHE A 11 9.79 1.83 4.39
N ASP A 12 10.23 0.57 4.33
CA ASP A 12 11.59 0.27 3.86
C ASP A 12 11.75 0.66 2.38
N GLU A 13 10.68 0.55 1.60
CA GLU A 13 10.55 1.10 0.26
C GLU A 13 9.29 1.98 0.17
N PRO A 14 9.41 3.30 -0.07
CA PRO A 14 8.27 4.19 -0.20
C PRO A 14 7.28 3.76 -1.29
N ILE A 15 6.01 4.13 -1.13
CA ILE A 15 4.96 3.85 -2.13
C ILE A 15 4.88 5.04 -3.07
N LEU A 16 5.07 4.80 -4.37
CA LEU A 16 4.89 5.80 -5.41
C LEU A 16 3.42 5.87 -5.80
N LEU A 17 2.85 7.06 -5.75
CA LEU A 17 1.51 7.35 -6.24
C LEU A 17 1.54 7.71 -7.73
N PRO A 18 0.43 7.53 -8.47
CA PRO A 18 0.35 7.88 -9.90
C PRO A 18 0.64 9.36 -10.20
N ASN A 19 0.42 10.25 -9.22
CA ASN A 19 0.72 11.68 -9.33
C ASN A 19 2.19 12.04 -9.01
N GLY A 20 3.07 11.05 -8.83
CA GLY A 20 4.48 11.25 -8.52
C GLY A 20 4.78 11.52 -7.04
N HIS A 21 3.76 11.66 -6.18
CA HIS A 21 3.97 11.79 -4.73
C HIS A 21 4.40 10.45 -4.12
N LYS A 22 5.07 10.51 -2.97
CA LYS A 22 5.54 9.33 -2.24
C LYS A 22 4.91 9.25 -0.86
N LEU A 23 4.39 8.09 -0.51
CA LEU A 23 3.99 7.78 0.86
C LEU A 23 5.21 7.17 1.56
N VAL A 24 5.79 7.91 2.49
CA VAL A 24 7.04 7.54 3.15
C VAL A 24 6.79 6.79 4.45
N THR A 25 5.72 7.15 5.16
CA THR A 25 5.35 6.59 6.46
C THR A 25 3.99 5.89 6.44
N LEU A 26 3.74 5.04 7.44
CA LEU A 26 2.40 4.46 7.66
C LEU A 26 1.35 5.55 7.86
N MET A 27 1.71 6.66 8.51
CA MET A 27 0.85 7.84 8.67
C MET A 27 0.52 8.49 7.33
N ASP A 28 1.49 8.65 6.43
CA ASP A 28 1.23 9.19 5.08
C ASP A 28 0.21 8.31 4.34
N ALA A 29 0.37 6.98 4.44
CA ALA A 29 -0.56 6.05 3.83
C ALA A 29 -1.95 6.09 4.47
N GLY A 30 -2.06 6.14 5.81
CA GLY A 30 -3.35 6.31 6.49
C GLY A 30 -4.04 7.62 6.11
N ASN A 31 -3.30 8.71 6.04
CA ASN A 31 -3.79 10.02 5.60
C ASN A 31 -4.21 10.02 4.14
N TYR A 32 -3.53 9.26 3.29
CA TYR A 32 -3.94 9.08 1.90
C TYR A 32 -5.26 8.32 1.82
N VAL A 33 -5.37 7.18 2.50
CA VAL A 33 -6.59 6.36 2.50
C VAL A 33 -7.76 7.18 3.00
N THR A 34 -7.67 7.83 4.17
CA THR A 34 -8.75 8.66 4.75
C THR A 34 -9.31 9.75 3.82
N LYS A 35 -8.51 10.25 2.88
CA LYS A 35 -8.92 11.27 1.90
C LYS A 35 -9.58 10.72 0.64
N LEU A 36 -9.65 9.40 0.47
CA LEU A 36 -10.31 8.78 -0.67
C LEU A 36 -11.82 9.05 -0.68
N PRO A 37 -12.48 9.03 -1.85
CA PRO A 37 -13.94 9.03 -1.95
C PRO A 37 -14.57 7.83 -1.21
N LYS A 38 -15.82 7.97 -0.79
CA LYS A 38 -16.53 6.90 -0.05
C LYS A 38 -16.55 5.55 -0.79
N ALA A 39 -16.80 5.56 -2.10
CA ALA A 39 -16.82 4.35 -2.91
C ALA A 39 -15.46 3.62 -2.92
N GLU A 40 -14.36 4.37 -2.78
CA GLU A 40 -13.03 3.80 -2.68
C GLU A 40 -12.77 3.23 -1.30
N HIS A 41 -13.15 3.96 -0.25
CA HIS A 41 -13.07 3.46 1.11
C HIS A 41 -13.79 2.13 1.31
N GLU A 42 -14.96 1.97 0.71
CA GLU A 42 -15.78 0.76 0.84
C GLU A 42 -15.26 -0.41 -0.01
N ALA A 43 -14.27 -0.19 -0.89
CA ALA A 43 -13.68 -1.26 -1.68
C ALA A 43 -12.89 -2.23 -0.78
N PRO A 44 -13.04 -3.56 -0.96
CA PRO A 44 -12.38 -4.57 -0.13
C PRO A 44 -10.85 -4.41 -0.08
N GLU A 45 -10.22 -4.00 -1.18
CA GLU A 45 -8.77 -3.80 -1.23
C GLU A 45 -8.32 -2.63 -0.35
N TRP A 46 -9.11 -1.55 -0.29
CA TRP A 46 -8.81 -0.40 0.57
C TRP A 46 -9.07 -0.69 2.05
N GLN A 47 -10.09 -1.48 2.37
CA GLN A 47 -10.32 -1.98 3.73
C GLN A 47 -9.15 -2.86 4.20
N ALA A 48 -8.75 -3.84 3.38
CA ALA A 48 -7.62 -4.71 3.68
C ALA A 48 -6.30 -3.92 3.80
N ALA A 49 -6.10 -2.88 2.99
CA ALA A 49 -4.95 -2.00 3.11
C ALA A 49 -4.94 -1.23 4.44
N MET A 50 -6.09 -0.71 4.87
CA MET A 50 -6.22 -0.01 6.16
C MET A 50 -5.99 -0.96 7.34
N GLU A 51 -6.54 -2.17 7.31
CA GLU A 51 -6.29 -3.19 8.33
C GLU A 51 -4.80 -3.54 8.44
N ALA A 52 -4.12 -3.73 7.31
CA ALA A 52 -2.69 -3.98 7.29
C ALA A 52 -1.87 -2.80 7.87
N LEU A 53 -2.27 -1.55 7.58
CA LEU A 53 -1.66 -0.36 8.16
C LEU A 53 -1.82 -0.34 9.68
N ILE A 54 -3.04 -0.57 10.18
CA ILE A 54 -3.35 -0.61 11.62
C ILE A 54 -2.56 -1.71 12.33
N LEU A 55 -2.53 -2.93 11.76
CA LEU A 55 -1.81 -4.06 12.32
C LEU A 55 -0.31 -3.77 12.46
N VAL A 56 0.33 -3.27 11.39
CA VAL A 56 1.78 -2.95 11.40
C VAL A 56 2.09 -1.79 12.34
N ALA A 57 1.22 -0.77 12.40
CA ALA A 57 1.39 0.36 13.31
C ALA A 57 1.21 -0.05 14.78
N THR A 58 0.30 -0.97 15.08
CA THR A 58 -0.08 -1.33 16.45
C THR A 58 0.76 -2.47 17.02
N LEU A 59 0.92 -3.55 16.26
CA LEU A 59 1.60 -4.77 16.69
C LEU A 59 3.09 -4.76 16.33
N GLY A 60 3.47 -3.88 15.40
CA GLY A 60 4.79 -3.90 14.79
C GLY A 60 4.90 -4.93 13.67
N GLY A 61 6.12 -5.13 13.16
CA GLY A 61 6.39 -6.07 12.08
C GLY A 61 6.84 -5.41 10.77
N PRO A 62 7.01 -6.20 9.70
CA PRO A 62 7.52 -5.71 8.42
C PRO A 62 6.58 -4.71 7.76
N THR A 63 7.09 -3.53 7.41
CA THR A 63 6.31 -2.49 6.72
C THR A 63 5.87 -2.91 5.30
N MET A 64 6.50 -3.96 4.77
CA MET A 64 6.15 -4.56 3.48
C MET A 64 4.71 -5.10 3.43
N PHE A 65 4.14 -5.57 4.55
CA PHE A 65 2.74 -6.03 4.56
C PHE A 65 1.76 -4.89 4.26
N ALA A 66 1.91 -3.78 4.98
CA ALA A 66 1.13 -2.57 4.72
C ALA A 66 1.37 -2.03 3.31
N ARG A 67 2.62 -2.09 2.82
CA ARG A 67 2.97 -1.69 1.45
C ARG A 67 2.22 -2.51 0.41
N ILE A 68 2.21 -3.83 0.55
CA ILE A 68 1.52 -4.73 -0.40
C ILE A 68 0.01 -4.44 -0.40
N GLY A 69 -0.61 -4.23 0.76
CA GLY A 69 -2.03 -3.87 0.86
C GLY A 69 -2.35 -2.60 0.07
N VAL A 70 -1.62 -1.51 0.34
CA VAL A 70 -1.81 -0.23 -0.36
C VAL A 70 -1.53 -0.35 -1.86
N MET A 71 -0.46 -1.05 -2.27
CA MET A 71 -0.15 -1.26 -3.68
C MET A 71 -1.22 -2.07 -4.42
N ARG A 72 -1.81 -3.08 -3.77
CA ARG A 72 -2.93 -3.83 -4.33
C ARG A 72 -4.16 -2.95 -4.50
N ALA A 73 -4.47 -2.14 -3.49
CA ALA A 73 -5.60 -1.21 -3.55
C ALA A 73 -5.43 -0.15 -4.64
N LEU A 74 -4.22 0.42 -4.78
CA LEU A 74 -3.90 1.36 -5.86
C LEU A 74 -4.10 0.76 -7.25
N ASN A 75 -3.71 -0.51 -7.43
CA ASN A 75 -3.78 -1.21 -8.72
C ASN A 75 -5.10 -1.95 -8.97
N ARG A 76 -6.13 -1.83 -8.11
CA ARG A 76 -7.37 -2.63 -8.21
C ARG A 76 -8.14 -2.46 -9.53
N ASN A 77 -7.99 -1.30 -10.19
CA ASN A 77 -8.66 -0.96 -11.46
C ASN A 77 -7.73 -1.07 -12.67
N VAL A 78 -6.50 -1.55 -12.50
CA VAL A 78 -5.59 -1.79 -13.63
C VAL A 78 -5.94 -3.18 -14.17
N GLU A 79 -6.47 -3.24 -15.39
CA GLU A 79 -6.60 -4.52 -16.09
C GLU A 79 -5.23 -5.20 -16.09
N ARG A 80 -5.18 -6.44 -15.60
CA ARG A 80 -3.98 -7.27 -15.75
C ARG A 80 -3.86 -7.65 -17.22
N VAL A 81 -3.29 -6.78 -18.02
CA VAL A 81 -2.82 -7.13 -19.36
C VAL A 81 -1.60 -8.01 -19.16
N PHE A 82 -1.84 -9.32 -19.06
CA PHE A 82 -0.79 -10.30 -19.21
C PHE A 82 -0.42 -10.33 -20.67
N ASP A 83 0.67 -9.65 -21.03
CA ASP A 83 1.27 -9.87 -22.33
C ASP A 83 1.84 -11.30 -22.35
N THR A 84 1.18 -12.21 -23.05
CA THR A 84 1.62 -13.60 -23.23
C THR A 84 2.77 -13.71 -24.23
N SER A 85 3.32 -12.59 -24.73
CA SER A 85 4.36 -12.58 -25.76
C SER A 85 5.79 -12.87 -25.28
N SER A 86 6.00 -13.31 -24.02
CA SER A 86 7.34 -13.76 -23.61
C SER A 86 7.66 -15.11 -24.25
N ASN A 87 8.23 -15.08 -25.46
CA ASN A 87 8.81 -16.23 -26.15
C ASN A 87 9.90 -16.88 -25.27
N PRO A 88 9.76 -18.14 -24.83
CA PRO A 88 10.61 -18.71 -23.77
C PRO A 88 11.99 -19.21 -24.23
N TYR A 89 12.49 -18.86 -25.42
CA TYR A 89 13.80 -19.35 -25.88
C TYR A 89 14.59 -18.31 -26.71
N HIS A 90 15.67 -17.79 -26.14
CA HIS A 90 16.94 -17.49 -26.84
C HIS A 90 18.12 -17.68 -25.89
#